data_AF-A0A4R6Y5E8-F1
#
_entry.id   AF-A0A4R6Y5E8-F1
#
_cell.length_a   1.000
_cell.length_b   1.000
_cell.length_c   1.000
_cell.angle_alpha   90.00
_cell.angle_beta   90.00
_cell.angle_gamma   90.00
#
_symmetry.space_group_name_H-M   'P 1'
#
loop_
_entity.id
_entity.type
_entity.pdbx_description
1 polymer ?
#
loop_
_entity_poly.entity_id
_entity_poly.type
_entity_poly.pdbx_seq_one_letter_code
_entity_poly.pdbx_strand_id
1 'polypeptide(L)'
;MVEVDEDDALAPELAEIDEVLARTERLFDGREVAAPRKREQEVSVGELVIRDPDWDEGERIAEWLDLAKKVDRLPVTLAAALLWDAWEHLEPLQRQHWLGQVLVSDFLRSRGKIRSHLLAFAVGLREIPRERRRARDRTTRLIAFLDAM
;
A
#
# COMPACT_ATOMS: atom_id res chain seq x y z
N MET A 1 12.74 50.75 17.90
CA MET A 1 11.87 49.64 17.46
C MET A 1 12.79 48.43 17.49
N VAL A 2 12.67 47.59 18.53
CA VAL A 2 13.57 46.44 18.70
C VAL A 2 13.00 45.33 17.82
N GLU A 3 13.70 44.99 16.74
CA GLU A 3 13.45 43.77 15.97
C GLU A 3 13.72 42.60 16.93
N VAL A 4 12.64 41.98 17.40
CA VAL A 4 12.72 40.68 18.06
C VAL A 4 12.97 39.69 16.93
N ASP A 5 14.17 39.15 16.89
CA ASP A 5 14.61 38.15 15.93
C ASP A 5 13.58 37.00 15.94
N GLU A 6 12.85 36.78 14.83
CA GLU A 6 11.79 35.76 14.75
C GLU A 6 12.33 34.36 15.12
N ASP A 7 13.64 34.14 14.94
CA ASP A 7 14.36 32.94 15.34
C ASP A 7 14.38 32.71 16.87
N ASP A 8 14.41 33.76 17.69
CA ASP A 8 14.44 33.64 19.16
C ASP A 8 13.06 33.32 19.74
N ALA A 9 11.99 33.73 19.04
CA ALA A 9 10.61 33.37 19.37
C ALA A 9 10.26 31.93 18.96
N LEU A 10 10.87 31.41 17.88
CA LEU A 10 10.63 30.07 17.35
C LEU A 10 11.50 28.99 18.02
N ALA A 11 12.65 29.37 18.59
CA ALA A 11 13.55 28.49 19.32
C ALA A 11 12.88 27.63 20.43
N PRO A 12 12.00 28.16 21.29
CA PRO A 12 11.32 27.35 22.31
C PRO A 12 10.35 26.32 21.72
N GLU A 13 9.69 26.64 20.60
CA GLU A 13 8.75 25.74 19.92
C GLU A 13 9.49 24.57 19.25
N LEU A 14 10.65 24.85 18.64
CA LEU A 14 11.52 23.83 18.08
C LEU A 14 12.10 22.90 19.16
N ALA A 15 12.47 23.46 20.31
CA ALA A 15 12.94 22.67 21.45
C ALA A 15 11.86 21.70 21.99
N GLU A 16 10.59 22.11 21.98
CA GLU A 16 9.46 21.25 22.35
C GLU A 16 9.29 20.09 21.34
N ILE A 17 9.43 20.38 20.05
CA ILE A 17 9.39 19.35 18.99
C ILE A 17 10.54 18.35 19.15
N ASP A 18 11.76 18.83 19.42
CA ASP A 18 12.92 17.98 19.65
C ASP A 18 12.76 17.09 20.89
N GLU A 19 12.12 17.60 21.95
CA GLU A 19 11.82 16.79 23.14
C GLU A 19 10.80 15.67 22.84
N VAL A 20 9.76 15.99 22.06
CA VAL A 20 8.77 15.01 21.62
C VAL A 20 9.42 13.95 20.71
N LEU A 21 10.29 14.36 19.79
CA LEU A 21 11.05 13.44 18.93
C LEU A 21 11.98 12.56 19.76
N ALA A 22 12.74 13.12 20.70
CA ALA A 22 13.62 12.35 21.58
C ALA A 22 12.86 11.37 22.49
N ARG A 23 11.66 11.73 22.96
CA ARG A 23 10.79 10.80 23.71
C ARG A 23 10.29 9.66 22.82
N THR A 24 9.95 9.97 21.57
CA THR A 24 9.48 8.97 20.60
C THR A 24 10.62 8.03 20.20
N GLU A 25 11.81 8.57 19.95
CA GLU A 25 13.01 7.80 19.65
C GLU A 25 13.37 6.87 20.82
N ARG A 26 13.32 7.32 22.07
CA ARG A 26 13.52 6.44 23.24
C ARG A 26 12.46 5.35 23.37
N LEU A 27 11.20 5.63 23.03
CA LEU A 27 10.13 4.61 22.98
C LEU A 27 10.38 3.58 21.87
N PHE A 28 11.00 3.99 20.76
CA PHE A 28 11.43 3.10 19.69
C PHE A 28 12.73 2.35 20.02
N ASP A 29 13.70 2.97 20.69
CA ASP A 29 14.98 2.36 21.08
C ASP A 29 14.83 1.34 22.21
N GLY A 30 13.78 1.43 23.03
CA GLY A 30 13.36 0.35 23.94
C GLY A 30 12.86 -0.91 23.21
N ARG A 31 12.61 -0.80 21.90
CA ARG A 31 12.58 -1.93 20.95
C ARG A 31 13.93 -1.97 20.26
N GLU A 32 14.88 -2.67 20.89
CA GLU A 32 16.14 -3.03 20.23
C GLU A 32 15.89 -3.40 18.76
N VAL A 33 16.65 -2.74 17.90
CA VAL A 33 16.80 -3.02 16.47
C VAL A 33 17.17 -4.50 16.32
N ALA A 34 16.15 -5.35 16.24
CA ALA A 34 16.32 -6.70 15.80
C ALA A 34 16.64 -6.65 14.31
N ALA A 35 17.92 -6.84 13.98
CA ALA A 35 18.41 -7.33 12.69
C ALA A 35 17.38 -8.29 12.04
N PRO A 36 17.25 -8.35 10.70
CA PRO A 36 16.07 -8.87 10.02
C PRO A 36 15.73 -10.26 10.54
N ARG A 37 14.83 -10.32 11.52
CA ARG A 37 14.35 -11.57 12.06
C ARG A 37 13.51 -12.13 10.93
N LYS A 38 14.05 -13.14 10.26
CA LYS A 38 13.27 -14.13 9.52
C LYS A 38 12.12 -14.46 10.46
N ARG A 39 10.91 -13.95 10.15
CA ARG A 39 9.75 -14.04 11.03
C ARG A 39 9.34 -15.51 11.03
N GLU A 40 10.01 -16.29 11.89
CA GLU A 40 9.58 -17.64 12.20
C GLU A 40 8.15 -17.55 12.71
N GLN A 41 7.34 -18.47 12.22
CA GLN A 41 5.89 -18.52 12.41
C GLN A 41 5.55 -18.46 13.90
N GLU A 42 5.18 -17.28 14.39
CA GLU A 42 4.62 -17.13 15.72
C GLU A 42 3.16 -17.61 15.71
N VAL A 43 3.01 -18.88 16.07
CA VAL A 43 1.74 -19.51 16.45
C VAL A 43 1.43 -19.12 17.88
N SER A 44 0.28 -18.49 18.12
CA SER A 44 -0.36 -18.51 19.44
C SER A 44 -1.88 -18.56 19.28
N VAL A 45 -2.51 -19.53 19.96
CA VAL A 45 -3.95 -19.75 19.92
C VAL A 45 -4.56 -19.25 21.23
N GLY A 46 -5.19 -18.09 21.11
CA GLY A 46 -5.96 -17.41 22.16
C GLY A 46 -6.67 -16.13 21.67
N GLU A 47 -6.72 -15.92 20.35
CA GLU A 47 -7.58 -15.03 19.57
C GLU A 47 -7.29 -15.47 18.12
N LEU A 48 -8.19 -16.22 17.49
CA LEU A 48 -7.87 -17.12 16.36
C LEU A 48 -7.24 -16.37 15.17
N VAL A 49 -5.91 -16.44 15.07
CA VAL A 49 -5.17 -16.18 13.83
C VAL A 49 -4.99 -17.52 13.14
N ILE A 50 -6.03 -17.98 12.45
CA ILE A 50 -5.88 -19.04 11.45
C ILE A 50 -5.10 -18.41 10.29
N ARG A 51 -3.80 -18.65 10.25
CA ARG A 51 -3.00 -18.42 9.04
C ARG A 51 -2.96 -19.72 8.26
N ASP A 52 -3.11 -19.58 6.96
CA ASP A 52 -2.75 -20.65 6.03
C ASP A 52 -1.24 -20.91 6.18
N PRO A 53 -0.83 -22.07 6.70
CA PRO A 53 0.59 -22.39 6.90
C PRO A 53 1.38 -22.42 5.57
N ASP A 54 0.66 -22.53 4.45
CA ASP A 54 1.24 -22.56 3.10
C ASP A 54 1.27 -21.17 2.44
N TRP A 55 0.91 -20.10 3.16
CA TRP A 55 1.02 -18.74 2.63
C TRP A 55 2.49 -18.28 2.54
N ASP A 56 3.01 -18.17 1.31
CA ASP A 56 4.34 -17.63 1.01
C ASP A 56 4.25 -16.22 0.41
N GLU A 57 4.75 -15.23 1.16
CA GLU A 57 4.80 -13.82 0.74
C GLU A 57 5.66 -13.64 -0.52
N GLY A 58 6.83 -14.26 -0.54
CA GLY A 58 7.82 -14.09 -1.59
C GLY A 58 7.32 -14.66 -2.92
N GLU A 59 6.70 -15.83 -2.88
CA GLU A 59 6.10 -16.46 -4.05
C GLU A 59 4.97 -15.60 -4.63
N ARG A 60 4.04 -15.12 -3.78
CA ARG A 60 2.90 -14.32 -4.23
C ARG A 60 3.31 -12.95 -4.77
N ILE A 61 4.30 -12.29 -4.16
CA ILE A 61 4.88 -11.06 -4.69
C ILE A 61 5.55 -11.33 -6.04
N ALA A 62 6.33 -12.42 -6.14
CA ALA A 62 6.99 -12.78 -7.39
C ALA A 62 5.97 -13.06 -8.50
N GLU A 63 4.86 -13.74 -8.19
CA GLU A 63 3.76 -13.98 -9.13
C GLU A 63 3.13 -12.67 -9.61
N TRP A 64 2.85 -11.74 -8.69
CA TRP A 64 2.29 -10.44 -9.05
C TRP A 64 3.25 -9.60 -9.90
N LEU A 65 4.55 -9.60 -9.58
CA LEU A 65 5.59 -8.92 -10.37
C LEU A 65 5.79 -9.55 -11.74
N ASP A 66 5.67 -10.88 -11.85
CA ASP A 66 5.72 -11.57 -13.14
C ASP A 66 4.50 -11.22 -14.01
N LEU A 67 3.32 -11.10 -13.41
CA LEU A 67 2.15 -10.57 -14.11
C LEU A 67 2.40 -9.15 -14.63
N ALA A 68 3.02 -8.27 -13.84
CA ALA A 68 3.37 -6.91 -14.27
C ALA A 68 4.23 -6.89 -15.54
N LYS A 69 5.18 -7.83 -15.66
CA LYS A 69 5.98 -8.00 -16.88
C LYS A 69 5.13 -8.52 -18.05
N LYS A 70 4.23 -9.47 -17.79
CA LYS A 70 3.37 -10.08 -18.83
C LYS A 70 2.38 -9.07 -19.44
N VAL A 71 1.86 -8.14 -18.65
CA VAL A 71 0.85 -7.16 -19.09
C VAL A 71 1.44 -5.91 -19.75
N ASP A 72 2.77 -5.77 -19.83
CA ASP A 72 3.41 -4.57 -20.37
C ASP A 72 3.06 -4.30 -21.85
N ARG A 73 2.72 -5.32 -22.62
CA ARG A 73 2.26 -5.14 -24.02
C ARG A 73 0.80 -4.74 -24.17
N LEU A 74 0.03 -4.70 -23.08
CA LEU A 74 -1.40 -4.40 -23.12
C LEU A 74 -1.65 -2.89 -23.03
N PRO A 75 -2.85 -2.41 -23.44
CA PRO A 75 -3.28 -1.05 -23.13
C PRO A 75 -3.18 -0.78 -21.62
N VAL A 76 -2.59 0.36 -21.25
CA VAL A 76 -2.23 0.69 -19.87
C VAL A 76 -3.40 0.58 -18.87
N THR A 77 -4.61 0.95 -19.28
CA THR A 77 -5.81 0.85 -18.45
C THR A 77 -6.24 -0.60 -18.20
N LEU A 78 -6.12 -1.46 -19.22
CA LEU A 78 -6.40 -2.88 -19.09
C LEU A 78 -5.33 -3.58 -18.24
N ALA A 79 -4.05 -3.25 -18.45
CA ALA A 79 -2.96 -3.75 -17.62
C ALA A 79 -3.15 -3.38 -16.14
N ALA A 80 -3.53 -2.13 -15.85
CA ALA A 80 -3.84 -1.68 -14.50
C ALA A 80 -5.01 -2.46 -13.87
N ALA A 81 -6.09 -2.70 -14.63
CA ALA A 81 -7.22 -3.51 -14.16
C ALA A 81 -6.80 -4.94 -13.81
N LEU A 82 -5.95 -5.56 -14.63
CA LEU A 82 -5.43 -6.91 -14.40
C LEU A 82 -4.53 -6.97 -13.16
N LEU A 83 -3.68 -5.96 -12.96
CA LEU A 83 -2.80 -5.87 -11.80
C LEU A 83 -3.56 -5.64 -10.50
N TRP A 84 -4.58 -4.78 -10.55
CA TRP A 84 -5.49 -4.58 -9.42
C TRP A 84 -6.26 -5.86 -9.08
N ASP A 85 -6.87 -6.50 -10.07
CA ASP A 85 -7.60 -7.76 -9.88
C ASP A 85 -6.68 -8.85 -9.31
N ALA A 86 -5.45 -8.99 -9.84
CA ALA A 86 -4.49 -9.94 -9.31
C ALA A 86 -4.09 -9.64 -7.86
N TRP A 87 -3.89 -8.38 -7.50
CA TRP A 87 -3.59 -8.01 -6.11
C TRP A 87 -4.71 -8.41 -5.15
N GLU A 88 -5.97 -8.20 -5.54
CA GLU A 88 -7.14 -8.56 -4.73
C GLU A 88 -7.35 -10.07 -4.57
N HIS A 89 -6.80 -10.90 -5.47
CA HIS A 89 -6.94 -12.36 -5.42
C HIS A 89 -5.71 -13.06 -4.83
N LEU A 90 -4.52 -12.61 -5.21
CA LEU A 90 -3.26 -13.16 -4.73
C LEU A 90 -2.98 -12.71 -3.29
N GLU A 91 -3.49 -11.56 -2.88
CA GLU A 91 -3.20 -10.94 -1.58
C GLU A 91 -1.71 -11.04 -1.22
N PRO A 92 -0.80 -10.44 -2.02
CA PRO A 92 0.65 -10.70 -1.92
C PRO A 92 1.25 -10.30 -0.58
N LEU A 93 0.63 -9.35 0.12
CA LEU A 93 1.04 -8.88 1.44
C LEU A 93 -0.10 -9.05 2.44
N GLN A 94 0.17 -9.75 3.54
CA GLN A 94 -0.78 -9.80 4.65
C GLN A 94 -0.97 -8.42 5.27
N ARG A 95 -2.23 -8.03 5.49
CA ARG A 95 -2.62 -6.79 6.20
C ARG A 95 -2.29 -5.48 5.47
N GLN A 96 -1.74 -5.52 4.26
CA GLN A 96 -1.35 -4.33 3.48
C GLN A 96 -2.09 -4.26 2.14
N HIS A 97 -3.37 -4.62 2.11
CA HIS A 97 -4.19 -4.60 0.89
C HIS A 97 -4.22 -3.23 0.21
N TRP A 98 -4.11 -2.14 1.00
CA TRP A 98 -4.09 -0.77 0.49
C TRP A 98 -2.89 -0.49 -0.43
N LEU A 99 -1.76 -1.20 -0.27
CA LEU A 99 -0.55 -0.94 -1.05
C LEU A 99 -0.74 -1.25 -2.54
N GLY A 100 -1.57 -2.24 -2.86
CA GLY A 100 -1.88 -2.58 -4.26
C GLY A 100 -2.51 -1.42 -5.01
N GLN A 101 -3.31 -0.59 -4.33
CA GLN A 101 -3.92 0.58 -4.96
C GLN A 101 -2.84 1.60 -5.34
N VAL A 102 -1.90 1.87 -4.44
CA VAL A 102 -0.79 2.79 -4.67
C VAL A 102 0.11 2.29 -5.81
N LEU A 103 0.44 0.99 -5.82
CA LEU A 103 1.28 0.39 -6.85
C LEU A 103 0.62 0.41 -8.24
N VAL A 104 -0.69 0.17 -8.33
CA VAL A 104 -1.42 0.27 -9.59
C VAL A 104 -1.51 1.72 -10.07
N SER A 105 -1.69 2.68 -9.16
CA SER A 105 -1.65 4.10 -9.50
C SER A 105 -0.27 4.55 -9.98
N ASP A 106 0.80 4.03 -9.36
CA ASP A 106 2.16 4.27 -9.81
C ASP A 106 2.44 3.64 -11.18
N PHE A 107 1.93 2.42 -11.42
CA PHE A 107 2.00 1.78 -12.74
C PHE A 107 1.32 2.62 -13.83
N LEU A 108 0.11 3.14 -13.58
CA LEU A 108 -0.57 4.05 -14.51
C LEU A 108 0.27 5.31 -14.80
N ARG A 109 0.95 5.83 -13.77
CA ARG A 109 1.79 7.01 -13.87
C ARG A 109 3.09 6.75 -14.64
N SER A 110 3.80 5.68 -14.30
CA SER A 110 5.07 5.28 -14.95
C SER A 110 4.88 4.97 -16.43
N ARG A 111 3.70 4.46 -16.80
CA ARG A 111 3.27 4.22 -18.19
C ARG A 111 2.74 5.47 -18.92
N GLY A 112 2.76 6.63 -18.25
CA GLY A 112 2.47 7.93 -18.85
C GLY A 112 0.99 8.24 -19.05
N LYS A 113 0.07 7.41 -18.53
CA LYS A 113 -1.39 7.68 -18.59
C LYS A 113 -1.75 8.91 -17.76
N ILE A 114 -1.07 9.09 -16.64
CA ILE A 114 -1.19 10.24 -15.74
C ILE A 114 0.23 10.69 -15.43
N ARG A 115 0.52 12.00 -15.52
CA ARG A 115 1.90 12.50 -15.39
C ARG A 115 2.15 13.26 -14.10
N SER A 116 1.11 13.85 -13.51
CA SER A 116 1.25 14.80 -12.40
C SER A 116 1.01 14.21 -11.01
N HIS A 117 0.25 13.13 -10.89
CA HIS A 117 -0.18 12.58 -9.60
C HIS A 117 -0.44 11.07 -9.69
N LEU A 118 -0.65 10.43 -8.54
CA LEU A 118 -1.16 9.07 -8.45
C LEU A 118 -2.68 9.10 -8.57
N LEU A 119 -3.26 8.35 -9.52
CA LEU A 119 -4.71 8.30 -9.70
C LEU A 119 -5.40 7.82 -8.42
N ALA A 120 -6.41 8.55 -7.95
CA ALA A 120 -7.23 8.13 -6.82
C ALA A 120 -8.40 7.22 -7.27
N PHE A 121 -8.14 6.16 -8.05
CA PHE A 121 -9.19 5.29 -8.60
C PHE A 121 -10.01 4.57 -7.51
N ALA A 122 -9.47 4.45 -6.30
CA ALA A 122 -10.17 3.93 -5.14
C ALA A 122 -11.46 4.71 -4.82
N VAL A 123 -11.49 6.02 -5.13
CA VAL A 123 -12.69 6.85 -4.99
C VAL A 123 -13.75 6.41 -5.98
N GLY A 124 -13.41 6.19 -7.24
CA GLY A 124 -14.35 5.66 -8.23
C GLY A 124 -14.81 4.25 -7.88
N LEU A 125 -13.90 3.38 -7.39
CA LEU A 125 -14.27 2.05 -6.91
C LEU A 125 -15.26 2.13 -5.76
N ARG A 126 -15.19 3.13 -4.88
CA ARG A 126 -16.16 3.30 -3.79
C ARG A 126 -17.59 3.45 -4.31
N GLU A 127 -17.77 4.11 -5.45
CA GLU A 127 -19.08 4.34 -6.07
C GLU A 127 -19.60 3.11 -6.85
N ILE A 128 -18.74 2.14 -7.18
CA ILE A 128 -19.17 0.91 -7.85
C ILE A 128 -19.86 -0.05 -6.86
N PRO A 129 -21.04 -0.61 -7.22
CA PRO A 129 -21.73 -1.61 -6.41
C PRO A 129 -20.82 -2.78 -6.01
N ARG A 130 -20.96 -3.22 -4.75
CA ARG A 130 -20.12 -4.28 -4.18
C ARG A 130 -20.22 -5.58 -4.98
N GLU A 131 -21.40 -5.88 -5.50
CA GLU A 131 -21.71 -7.08 -6.28
C GLU A 131 -20.87 -7.15 -7.56
N ARG A 132 -20.60 -5.99 -8.18
CA ARG A 132 -19.73 -5.89 -9.37
C ARG A 132 -18.25 -5.93 -8.98
N ARG A 133 -17.85 -5.19 -7.93
CA ARG A 133 -16.46 -5.14 -7.47
C ARG A 133 -15.92 -6.47 -6.93
N ARG A 134 -16.77 -7.24 -6.26
CA ARG A 134 -16.45 -8.54 -5.65
C ARG A 134 -17.13 -9.70 -6.37
N ALA A 135 -17.49 -9.51 -7.65
CA ALA A 135 -18.09 -10.56 -8.47
C ALA A 135 -17.15 -11.78 -8.54
N ARG A 136 -17.70 -13.00 -8.54
CA ARG A 136 -16.91 -14.21 -8.78
C ARG A 136 -16.31 -14.24 -10.18
N ASP A 137 -17.06 -13.73 -11.15
CA ASP A 137 -16.60 -13.58 -12.52
C ASP A 137 -15.54 -12.48 -12.64
N ARG A 138 -14.39 -12.84 -13.23
CA ARG A 138 -13.25 -11.94 -13.40
C ARG A 138 -13.56 -10.79 -14.34
N THR A 139 -14.25 -11.08 -15.45
CA THR A 139 -14.58 -10.07 -16.45
C THR A 139 -15.41 -8.94 -15.84
N THR A 140 -16.40 -9.30 -15.02
CA THR A 140 -17.25 -8.35 -14.29
C THR A 140 -16.45 -7.43 -13.38
N ARG A 141 -15.45 -7.97 -12.66
CA ARG A 141 -14.56 -7.16 -11.80
C ARG A 141 -13.65 -6.25 -12.59
N LEU A 142 -13.11 -6.72 -13.71
CA LEU A 142 -12.28 -5.90 -14.61
C LEU A 142 -13.09 -4.75 -15.20
N ILE A 143 -14.32 -5.00 -15.65
CA ILE A 143 -15.23 -3.95 -16.12
C ILE A 143 -15.55 -2.96 -14.99
N ALA A 144 -15.82 -3.46 -13.78
CA ALA A 144 -16.05 -2.60 -12.61
C ALA A 144 -14.85 -1.67 -12.31
N PHE A 145 -13.62 -2.16 -12.43
CA PHE A 145 -12.43 -1.33 -12.30
C PHE A 145 -12.32 -0.29 -13.41
N LEU A 146 -12.61 -0.67 -14.65
CA LEU A 146 -12.58 0.25 -15.79
C LEU A 146 -13.64 1.35 -15.67
N ASP A 147 -14.85 1.02 -15.18
CA ASP A 147 -15.91 1.99 -14.90
C ASP A 147 -15.55 2.96 -13.75
N ALA A 148 -14.62 2.57 -12.88
CA ALA A 148 -14.17 3.35 -11.72
C ALA A 148 -13.02 4.33 -12.02
N MET A 149 -12.37 4.22 -13.17
CA MET A 149 -11.27 5.11 -13.58
C MET A 149 -11.78 6.37 -14.27
#